data_AF-A0A1D2SCI2-F1
#
_entry.id   AF-A0A1D2SCI2-F1
#
_cell.length_a   1.000
_cell.length_b   1.000
_cell.length_c   1.000
_cell.angle_alpha   90.00
_cell.angle_beta   90.00
_cell.angle_gamma   90.00
#
_symmetry.space_group_name_H-M   'P 1'
#
loop_
_entity.id
_entity.type
_entity.pdbx_description
1 polymer ?
#
loop_
_entity_poly.entity_id
_entity_poly.type
_entity_poly.pdbx_seq_one_letter_code
_entity_poly.pdbx_strand_id
1 'polypeptide(L)'
;MNLGLSDHSLAVRVDRPDEAFSVPDGASDRFARVALDVPLTQLGASLFDYRVPPGLAAVVAVGSWVVVPWGRGRRVGLVAELAGRSEIEPARVKPLSAVLADAPALPPPWFDLLRFCADYYHRGLGEVALPAIPKLLRTPPAARARGSAFARARDRFAPPGTRPASQPPPLNDAQRAALEALQAVDGFAVHLLHGITGSGKTEVYLHWLERVLARDERGQVLLLVPEIALTPQLAVQVAARFPAHRVAVLHSDLADGERAAHWLAAVEGRARVVIGTRLAVLAPLPALAAIVVDEEHDASYKQQEGVRYSARDLAIVAASQRKVPIVLGSATPSLESWHAARRGRYRLLALPERVGGARLPALSRIDLRGRTLRQQLAPESIDAIEAALSRGEQALVFINRRGYAPVLACESCGWLSRCSECSAYRVLHRVAAERGSRPVRYRLVCHHCSAEQSVPRTCPDCGNVDLSALGRGTQRLEEGLAELFPGRRIARLDRDVARARGAAQKVIDAAHAGEVDILVGTQMLAKGHDFRRLTVVVVVDSDGGLFSSDFRAPERMFATLMQVAGRAGRDPQRGG
;
A
#
# COMPACT_ATOMS: atom_id res chain seq x y z
N MET A 1 -27.56 4.35 37.58
CA MET A 1 -28.22 3.17 36.99
C MET A 1 -27.15 2.21 36.53
N ASN A 2 -27.02 1.09 37.25
CA ASN A 2 -26.15 -0.03 36.92
C ASN A 2 -26.67 -0.71 35.65
N LEU A 3 -25.89 -0.69 34.57
CA LEU A 3 -26.06 -1.62 33.45
C LEU A 3 -24.80 -2.47 33.42
N GLY A 4 -24.90 -3.67 33.99
CA GLY A 4 -23.84 -4.66 34.01
C GLY A 4 -23.47 -5.06 32.59
N LEU A 5 -22.22 -4.82 32.23
CA LEU A 5 -21.59 -5.40 31.06
C LEU A 5 -20.84 -6.64 31.52
N SER A 6 -21.50 -7.78 31.35
CA SER A 6 -20.88 -9.10 31.47
C SER A 6 -19.78 -9.28 30.44
N ASP A 7 -18.72 -9.92 30.91
CA ASP A 7 -17.54 -10.37 30.20
C ASP A 7 -17.89 -11.13 28.90
N HIS A 8 -17.70 -10.49 27.75
CA HIS A 8 -17.76 -11.15 26.44
C HIS A 8 -16.34 -11.31 25.90
N SER A 9 -15.58 -12.19 26.56
CA SER A 9 -14.48 -12.89 25.91
C SER A 9 -15.07 -13.69 24.73
N LEU A 10 -14.89 -13.19 23.50
CA LEU A 10 -15.08 -13.98 22.28
C LEU A 10 -14.01 -15.09 22.26
N ALA A 11 -14.28 -16.16 22.98
CA ALA A 11 -13.57 -17.42 22.85
C ALA A 11 -13.88 -17.97 21.46
N VAL A 12 -12.94 -17.75 20.53
CA VAL A 12 -12.90 -18.44 19.25
C VAL A 12 -12.79 -19.92 19.56
N ARG A 13 -13.85 -20.69 19.28
CA ARG A 13 -13.77 -22.16 19.27
C ARG A 13 -12.83 -22.55 18.14
N VAL A 14 -11.60 -22.91 18.53
CA VAL A 14 -10.68 -23.65 17.68
C VAL A 14 -11.12 -25.10 17.78
N ASP A 15 -11.79 -25.61 16.76
CA ASP A 15 -11.99 -27.06 16.64
C ASP A 15 -10.61 -27.73 16.55
N ARG A 16 -10.39 -28.72 17.42
CA ARG A 16 -9.12 -29.46 17.53
C ARG A 16 -8.78 -30.15 16.21
N PRO A 17 -7.52 -30.11 15.75
CA PRO A 17 -7.04 -31.01 14.71
C PRO A 17 -6.43 -32.23 15.40
N ASP A 18 -7.21 -33.28 15.66
CA ASP A 18 -6.67 -34.62 15.97
C ASP A 18 -7.82 -35.63 16.05
N GLU A 19 -8.34 -36.03 14.89
CA GLU A 19 -8.88 -37.38 14.72
C GLU A 19 -8.29 -37.94 13.41
N ALA A 20 -7.34 -38.84 13.55
CA ALA A 20 -6.79 -39.61 12.45
C ALA A 20 -7.91 -40.49 11.87
N PHE A 21 -8.53 -40.04 10.78
CA PHE A 21 -9.52 -40.81 10.04
C PHE A 21 -8.83 -41.94 9.26
N SER A 22 -8.94 -43.16 9.78
CA SER A 22 -8.72 -44.39 9.01
C SER A 22 -9.85 -44.56 7.98
N VAL A 23 -9.49 -44.66 6.70
CA VAL A 23 -10.42 -44.80 5.57
C VAL A 23 -10.85 -46.27 5.42
N PRO A 24 -12.14 -46.60 5.32
CA PRO A 24 -12.59 -47.93 4.91
C PRO A 24 -12.40 -48.13 3.40
N ASP A 25 -11.84 -49.28 3.01
CA ASP A 25 -11.72 -49.71 1.61
C ASP A 25 -13.10 -49.94 0.98
N GLY A 26 -13.47 -49.05 0.06
CA GLY A 26 -14.65 -49.12 -0.79
C GLY A 26 -14.77 -47.83 -1.58
N ALA A 27 -14.90 -47.89 -2.91
CA ALA A 27 -14.89 -46.72 -3.81
C ALA A 27 -16.06 -45.76 -3.55
N SER A 28 -15.94 -44.92 -2.53
CA SER A 28 -16.85 -43.81 -2.24
C SER A 28 -16.50 -42.64 -3.15
N ASP A 29 -17.51 -42.02 -3.76
CA ASP A 29 -17.35 -40.79 -4.55
C ASP A 29 -16.62 -39.71 -3.73
N ARG A 30 -15.45 -39.29 -4.21
CA ARG A 30 -14.66 -38.21 -3.60
C ARG A 30 -14.94 -36.90 -4.33
N PHE A 31 -15.10 -35.82 -3.58
CA PHE A 31 -15.37 -34.48 -4.08
C PHE A 31 -14.29 -33.50 -3.66
N ALA A 32 -14.01 -32.54 -4.53
CA ALA A 32 -13.15 -31.39 -4.25
C ALA A 32 -13.99 -30.12 -4.29
N ARG A 33 -13.91 -29.32 -3.23
CA ARG A 33 -14.53 -27.99 -3.17
C ARG A 33 -13.50 -26.96 -3.62
N VAL A 34 -13.77 -26.36 -4.76
CA VAL A 34 -12.79 -25.56 -5.49
C VAL A 34 -13.13 -24.08 -5.41
N ALA A 35 -12.16 -23.27 -4.97
CA ALA A 35 -12.23 -21.81 -5.02
C ALA A 35 -11.96 -21.32 -6.45
N LEU A 36 -12.85 -20.46 -6.96
CA LEU A 36 -12.78 -19.87 -8.29
C LEU A 36 -12.92 -18.36 -8.23
N ASP A 37 -12.26 -17.64 -9.15
CA ASP A 37 -12.37 -16.17 -9.28
C ASP A 37 -13.74 -15.79 -9.89
N VAL A 38 -14.78 -15.82 -9.04
CA VAL A 38 -16.16 -15.49 -9.38
C VAL A 38 -16.83 -14.69 -8.27
N PRO A 39 -17.67 -13.69 -8.58
CA PRO A 39 -18.26 -12.84 -7.54
C PRO A 39 -19.24 -13.60 -6.64
N LEU A 40 -18.97 -13.63 -5.33
CA LEU A 40 -19.88 -14.23 -4.34
C LEU A 40 -21.27 -13.61 -4.40
N THR A 41 -21.34 -12.28 -4.58
CA THR A 41 -22.60 -11.53 -4.66
C THR A 41 -23.48 -11.94 -5.84
N GLN A 42 -22.92 -12.56 -6.88
CA GLN A 42 -23.66 -13.01 -8.05
C GLN A 42 -24.08 -14.48 -7.95
N LEU A 43 -23.28 -15.33 -7.30
CA LEU A 43 -23.47 -16.77 -7.30
C LEU A 43 -23.96 -17.32 -5.95
N GLY A 44 -23.85 -16.57 -4.87
CA GLY A 44 -24.24 -16.99 -3.52
C GLY A 44 -23.34 -18.08 -2.91
N ALA A 45 -22.28 -18.51 -3.61
CA ALA A 45 -21.37 -19.55 -3.17
C ALA A 45 -19.91 -19.13 -3.32
N SER A 46 -19.08 -19.51 -2.33
CA SER A 46 -17.63 -19.24 -2.30
C SER A 46 -16.80 -20.40 -2.84
N LEU A 47 -17.34 -21.62 -2.83
CA LEU A 47 -16.70 -22.86 -3.27
C LEU A 47 -17.65 -23.63 -4.18
N PHE A 48 -17.08 -24.42 -5.09
CA PHE A 48 -17.83 -25.20 -6.07
C PHE A 48 -17.39 -26.66 -6.03
N ASP A 49 -18.37 -27.56 -5.96
CA ASP A 49 -18.13 -28.99 -5.87
C ASP A 49 -17.76 -29.57 -7.24
N TYR A 50 -16.71 -30.38 -7.25
CA TYR A 50 -16.28 -31.18 -8.41
C TYR A 50 -16.01 -32.62 -7.97
N ARG A 51 -16.43 -33.59 -8.79
CA ARG A 51 -16.09 -35.00 -8.56
C ARG A 51 -14.60 -35.20 -8.85
N VAL A 52 -13.92 -35.94 -7.98
CA VAL A 52 -12.52 -36.33 -8.16
C VAL A 52 -12.49 -37.65 -8.94
N PRO A 53 -12.00 -37.66 -10.20
CA PRO A 53 -11.82 -38.91 -10.94
C PRO A 53 -10.84 -39.86 -10.22
N PRO A 54 -11.03 -41.19 -10.29
CA PRO A 54 -10.14 -42.15 -9.64
C PRO A 54 -8.65 -41.94 -9.97
N GLY A 55 -8.32 -41.63 -11.24
CA GLY A 55 -6.96 -41.36 -11.69
C GLY A 55 -6.32 -40.08 -11.12
N LEU A 56 -7.10 -39.18 -10.52
CA LEU A 56 -6.61 -37.96 -9.86
C LEU A 56 -6.66 -38.06 -8.33
N ALA A 57 -7.29 -39.10 -7.77
CA ALA A 57 -7.51 -39.23 -6.33
C ALA A 57 -6.21 -39.32 -5.51
N ALA A 58 -5.16 -39.91 -6.08
CA ALA A 58 -3.85 -40.03 -5.42
C ALA A 58 -3.05 -38.72 -5.38
N VAL A 59 -3.34 -37.77 -6.27
CA VAL A 59 -2.53 -36.54 -6.45
C VAL A 59 -3.25 -35.27 -6.03
N VAL A 60 -4.58 -35.31 -5.88
CA VAL A 60 -5.36 -34.16 -5.42
C VAL A 60 -5.34 -34.07 -3.88
N ALA A 61 -5.00 -32.89 -3.39
CA ALA A 61 -4.97 -32.53 -1.98
C ALA A 61 -5.58 -31.14 -1.78
N VAL A 62 -5.87 -30.77 -0.53
CA VAL A 62 -6.13 -29.36 -0.20
C VAL A 62 -4.88 -28.54 -0.56
N GLY A 63 -5.09 -27.39 -1.22
CA GLY A 63 -4.02 -26.57 -1.77
C GLY A 63 -3.53 -26.98 -3.16
N SER A 64 -4.08 -28.05 -3.75
CA SER A 64 -3.80 -28.41 -5.14
C SER A 64 -4.41 -27.40 -6.12
N TRP A 65 -3.70 -27.19 -7.22
CA TRP A 65 -4.17 -26.42 -8.36
C TRP A 65 -4.88 -27.34 -9.35
N VAL A 66 -6.10 -26.99 -9.73
CA VAL A 66 -6.92 -27.82 -10.60
C VAL A 66 -7.43 -27.03 -11.80
N VAL A 67 -7.61 -27.73 -12.92
CA VAL A 67 -8.37 -27.21 -14.06
C VAL A 67 -9.78 -27.80 -13.98
N VAL A 68 -10.77 -26.93 -14.03
CA VAL A 68 -12.18 -27.32 -13.91
C VAL A 68 -13.02 -26.80 -15.08
N PRO A 69 -14.08 -27.52 -15.47
CA PRO A 69 -15.06 -26.99 -16.42
C PRO A 69 -15.85 -25.85 -15.78
N TRP A 70 -16.04 -24.77 -16.53
CA TRP A 70 -16.80 -23.60 -16.09
C TRP A 70 -17.57 -22.98 -17.25
N GLY A 71 -18.90 -23.09 -17.23
CA GLY A 71 -19.74 -22.73 -18.38
C GLY A 71 -19.33 -23.50 -19.65
N ARG A 72 -19.01 -22.77 -20.72
CA ARG A 72 -18.48 -23.32 -21.99
C ARG A 72 -16.94 -23.45 -22.01
N GLY A 73 -16.26 -22.99 -20.97
CA GLY A 73 -14.80 -22.92 -20.91
C GLY A 73 -14.20 -23.75 -19.79
N ARG A 74 -12.92 -23.48 -19.51
CA ARG A 74 -12.16 -24.05 -18.40
C ARG A 74 -11.53 -22.94 -17.58
N ARG A 75 -11.33 -23.17 -16.29
CA ARG A 75 -10.65 -22.24 -15.38
C ARG A 75 -9.67 -23.00 -14.50
N VAL A 76 -8.63 -22.30 -14.03
CA VAL A 76 -7.80 -22.77 -12.92
C VAL A 76 -8.52 -22.40 -11.63
N GLY A 77 -8.59 -23.35 -10.71
CA GLY A 77 -9.11 -23.18 -9.36
C GLY A 77 -8.18 -23.80 -8.32
N LEU A 78 -8.46 -23.53 -7.06
CA LEU A 78 -7.69 -24.05 -5.92
C LEU A 78 -8.58 -24.95 -5.09
N VAL A 79 -8.12 -26.16 -4.78
CA VAL A 79 -8.85 -27.08 -3.89
C VAL A 79 -8.77 -26.53 -2.47
N ALA A 80 -9.88 -26.06 -1.93
CA ALA A 80 -9.94 -25.53 -0.57
C ALA A 80 -10.28 -26.63 0.44
N GLU A 81 -11.10 -27.61 0.04
CA GLU A 81 -11.56 -28.73 0.87
C GLU A 81 -11.74 -29.99 0.03
N LEU A 82 -11.63 -31.15 0.68
CA LEU A 82 -11.99 -32.45 0.12
C LEU A 82 -13.12 -33.05 0.95
N ALA A 83 -14.11 -33.66 0.30
CA ALA A 83 -15.28 -34.21 0.96
C ALA A 83 -15.62 -35.61 0.41
N GLY A 84 -16.15 -36.48 1.27
CA GLY A 84 -16.70 -37.79 0.87
C GLY A 84 -18.16 -37.72 0.39
N ARG A 85 -18.78 -36.53 0.41
CA ARG A 85 -20.14 -36.29 -0.06
C ARG A 85 -20.29 -34.87 -0.61
N SER A 86 -21.21 -34.70 -1.54
CA SER A 86 -21.67 -33.40 -2.04
C SER A 86 -23.11 -33.15 -1.62
N GLU A 87 -23.48 -31.89 -1.39
CA GLU A 87 -24.88 -31.48 -1.19
C GLU A 87 -25.65 -31.47 -2.53
N ILE A 88 -24.93 -31.52 -3.64
CA ILE A 88 -25.48 -31.65 -4.99
C ILE A 88 -25.50 -33.14 -5.34
N GLU A 89 -26.58 -33.57 -5.99
CA GLU A 89 -26.70 -34.92 -6.54
C GLU A 89 -25.45 -35.30 -7.37
N PRO A 90 -24.75 -36.41 -7.05
CA PRO A 90 -23.45 -36.76 -7.64
C PRO A 90 -23.41 -36.77 -9.18
N ALA A 91 -24.52 -37.15 -9.82
CA ALA A 91 -24.65 -37.17 -11.28
C ALA A 91 -24.57 -35.77 -11.92
N ARG A 92 -24.97 -34.73 -11.18
CA ARG A 92 -24.96 -33.32 -11.64
C ARG A 92 -23.62 -32.63 -11.37
N VAL A 93 -22.76 -33.25 -10.55
CA VAL A 93 -21.44 -32.72 -10.22
C VAL A 93 -20.45 -33.07 -11.34
N LYS A 94 -19.89 -32.04 -11.97
CA LYS A 94 -18.90 -32.22 -13.05
C LYS A 94 -17.57 -32.73 -12.47
N PRO A 95 -16.81 -33.54 -13.23
CA PRO A 95 -15.49 -33.98 -12.78
C PRO A 95 -14.43 -32.89 -12.92
N LEU A 96 -13.38 -32.97 -12.09
CA LEU A 96 -12.13 -32.24 -12.33
C LEU A 96 -11.55 -32.60 -13.71
N SER A 97 -11.03 -31.61 -14.44
CA SER A 97 -10.39 -31.85 -15.74
C SER A 97 -8.92 -32.26 -15.61
N ALA A 98 -8.18 -31.64 -14.70
CA ALA A 98 -6.78 -31.96 -14.45
C ALA A 98 -6.32 -31.41 -13.08
N VAL A 99 -5.25 -31.98 -12.53
CA VAL A 99 -4.42 -31.37 -11.47
C VAL A 99 -3.15 -30.83 -12.13
N LEU A 100 -2.74 -29.60 -11.81
CA LEU A 100 -1.48 -29.04 -12.29
C LEU A 100 -0.34 -29.59 -11.41
N ALA A 101 0.17 -30.76 -11.78
CA ALA A 101 1.08 -31.56 -10.95
C ALA A 101 2.43 -30.88 -10.64
N ASP A 102 2.88 -29.95 -11.48
CA ASP A 102 4.12 -29.23 -11.29
C ASP A 102 3.94 -27.87 -10.58
N ALA A 103 2.71 -27.54 -10.15
CA ALA A 103 2.43 -26.40 -9.28
C ALA A 103 2.74 -26.75 -7.81
N PRO A 104 3.25 -25.82 -7.00
CA PRO A 104 3.46 -26.06 -5.58
C PRO A 104 2.12 -26.20 -4.86
N ALA A 105 2.07 -27.07 -3.85
CA ALA A 105 0.95 -27.11 -2.92
C ALA A 105 0.88 -25.81 -2.12
N LEU A 106 -0.32 -25.23 -2.04
CA LEU A 106 -0.54 -24.02 -1.24
C LEU A 106 -0.76 -24.40 0.23
N PRO A 107 -0.02 -23.79 1.17
CA PRO A 107 -0.01 -24.25 2.56
C PRO A 107 -1.33 -23.90 3.27
N PRO A 108 -1.84 -24.74 4.18
CA PRO A 108 -3.08 -24.46 4.93
C PRO A 108 -3.12 -23.09 5.63
N PRO A 109 -2.03 -22.62 6.30
CA PRO A 109 -2.00 -21.28 6.90
C PRO A 109 -2.22 -20.12 5.93
N TRP A 110 -2.03 -20.33 4.62
CA TRP A 110 -2.36 -19.34 3.61
C TRP A 110 -3.87 -19.25 3.37
N PHE A 111 -4.58 -20.39 3.36
CA PHE A 111 -6.03 -20.40 3.28
C PHE A 111 -6.68 -19.78 4.52
N ASP A 112 -6.10 -19.93 5.71
CA ASP A 112 -6.64 -19.32 6.94
C ASP A 112 -6.64 -17.79 6.89
N LEU A 113 -5.58 -17.18 6.35
CA LEU A 113 -5.53 -15.73 6.12
C LEU A 113 -6.57 -15.29 5.07
N LEU A 114 -6.72 -16.08 4.00
CA LEU A 114 -7.65 -15.76 2.93
C LEU A 114 -9.11 -15.92 3.35
N ARG A 115 -9.44 -16.93 4.16
CA ARG A 115 -10.76 -17.11 4.78
C ARG A 115 -11.08 -15.93 5.69
N PHE A 116 -10.16 -15.56 6.58
CA PHE A 116 -10.33 -14.37 7.41
C PHE A 116 -10.62 -13.12 6.56
N CYS A 117 -9.83 -12.90 5.49
CA CYS A 117 -10.02 -11.76 4.60
C CYS A 117 -11.37 -11.82 3.87
N ALA A 118 -11.75 -13.00 3.36
CA ALA A 118 -13.02 -13.24 2.70
C ALA A 118 -14.19 -12.94 3.63
N ASP A 119 -14.18 -13.49 4.84
CA ASP A 119 -15.25 -13.34 5.83
C ASP A 119 -15.34 -11.89 6.32
N TYR A 120 -14.22 -11.30 6.75
CA TYR A 120 -14.20 -9.95 7.32
C TYR A 120 -14.59 -8.88 6.28
N TYR A 121 -14.20 -9.05 5.02
CA TYR A 121 -14.54 -8.12 3.93
C TYR A 121 -15.77 -8.56 3.11
N HIS A 122 -16.47 -9.61 3.52
CA HIS A 122 -17.69 -10.14 2.90
C HIS A 122 -17.52 -10.45 1.39
N ARG A 123 -16.49 -11.23 1.06
CA ARG A 123 -16.15 -11.65 -0.30
C ARG A 123 -16.00 -13.16 -0.38
N GLY A 124 -16.07 -13.73 -1.59
CA GLY A 124 -15.78 -15.15 -1.79
C GLY A 124 -14.28 -15.46 -1.65
N LEU A 125 -13.94 -16.61 -1.09
CA LEU A 125 -12.55 -17.08 -0.95
C LEU A 125 -11.79 -17.01 -2.28
N GLY A 126 -12.43 -17.41 -3.38
CA GLY A 126 -11.82 -17.35 -4.70
C GLY A 126 -11.60 -15.92 -5.24
N GLU A 127 -12.46 -14.95 -4.87
CA GLU A 127 -12.27 -13.52 -5.20
C GLU A 127 -11.08 -12.91 -4.46
N VAL A 128 -10.69 -13.47 -3.31
CA VAL A 128 -9.52 -13.04 -2.56
C VAL A 128 -8.26 -13.77 -3.04
N ALA A 129 -8.34 -15.10 -3.17
CA ALA A 129 -7.20 -15.97 -3.42
C ALA A 129 -6.62 -15.81 -4.83
N LEU A 130 -7.47 -15.87 -5.86
CA LEU A 130 -7.00 -15.95 -7.24
C LEU A 130 -6.41 -14.62 -7.74
N PRO A 131 -6.95 -13.44 -7.40
CA PRO A 131 -6.29 -12.18 -7.76
C PRO A 131 -4.94 -11.95 -7.08
N ALA A 132 -4.65 -12.63 -5.96
CA ALA A 132 -3.33 -12.62 -5.32
C ALA A 132 -2.27 -13.44 -6.09
N ILE A 133 -2.70 -14.24 -7.08
CA ILE A 133 -1.86 -15.09 -7.92
C ILE A 133 -1.56 -14.39 -9.26
N PRO A 134 -0.31 -14.40 -9.74
CA PRO A 134 0.05 -13.88 -11.07
C PRO A 134 -0.78 -14.52 -12.19
N LYS A 135 -1.23 -13.71 -13.15
CA LYS A 135 -2.16 -14.12 -14.21
C LYS A 135 -1.62 -15.32 -15.00
N LEU A 136 -0.32 -15.34 -15.28
CA LEU A 136 0.39 -16.43 -15.96
C LEU A 136 0.18 -17.80 -15.28
N LEU A 137 0.15 -17.85 -13.95
CA LEU A 137 0.05 -19.10 -13.19
C LEU A 137 -1.41 -19.58 -13.02
N ARG A 138 -2.38 -18.65 -13.08
CA ARG A 138 -3.82 -18.96 -12.98
C ARG A 138 -4.55 -19.02 -14.32
N THR A 139 -3.81 -19.02 -15.43
CA THR A 139 -4.37 -19.21 -16.77
C THR A 139 -4.28 -20.69 -17.14
N PRO A 140 -5.38 -21.34 -17.58
CA PRO A 140 -5.33 -22.74 -17.99
C PRO A 140 -4.30 -22.97 -19.11
N PRO A 141 -3.52 -24.06 -19.07
CA PRO A 141 -2.57 -24.38 -20.13
C PRO A 141 -3.25 -24.46 -21.51
N ALA A 142 -2.67 -23.79 -22.51
CA ALA A 142 -3.11 -23.91 -23.88
C ALA A 142 -2.70 -25.28 -24.46
N ALA A 143 -3.52 -25.86 -25.33
CA ALA A 143 -3.26 -27.18 -25.91
C ALA A 143 -1.92 -27.28 -26.67
N ARG A 144 -1.41 -26.14 -27.17
CA ARG A 144 -0.13 -26.03 -27.91
C ARG A 144 1.01 -25.39 -27.10
N ALA A 145 0.85 -25.21 -25.79
CA ALA A 145 1.87 -24.57 -24.97
C ALA A 145 3.14 -25.44 -24.91
N ARG A 146 4.30 -24.84 -25.20
CA ARG A 146 5.61 -25.50 -25.02
C ARG A 146 6.04 -25.39 -23.56
N GLY A 147 5.84 -26.47 -22.82
CA GLY A 147 6.23 -26.59 -21.41
C GLY A 147 5.33 -25.83 -20.42
N SER A 148 5.60 -26.01 -19.13
CA SER A 148 4.79 -25.45 -18.06
C SER A 148 5.11 -23.98 -17.74
N ALA A 149 4.07 -23.23 -17.35
CA ALA A 149 4.22 -21.89 -16.81
C ALA A 149 5.02 -21.88 -15.49
N PHE A 150 4.87 -22.92 -14.64
CA PHE A 150 5.61 -23.04 -13.39
C PHE A 150 7.09 -23.33 -13.66
N ALA A 151 7.41 -24.26 -14.56
CA ALA A 151 8.79 -24.54 -14.97
C ALA A 151 9.51 -23.26 -15.47
N ARG A 152 8.90 -22.53 -16.43
CA ARG A 152 9.47 -21.28 -16.94
C ARG A 152 9.64 -20.21 -15.85
N ALA A 153 8.72 -20.14 -14.89
CA ALA A 153 8.81 -19.21 -13.77
C ALA A 153 9.95 -19.59 -12.79
N ARG A 154 10.19 -20.88 -12.55
CA ARG A 154 11.34 -21.36 -11.75
C ARG A 154 12.66 -20.97 -12.41
N ASP A 155 12.81 -21.26 -13.70
CA ASP A 155 14.04 -20.98 -14.45
C ASP A 155 14.38 -19.49 -14.45
N ARG A 156 13.35 -18.63 -14.58
CA ARG A 156 13.52 -17.17 -14.52
C ARG A 156 13.97 -16.70 -13.13
N PHE A 157 13.63 -17.43 -12.07
CA PHE A 157 14.14 -17.15 -10.72
C PHE A 157 15.43 -17.96 -10.40
N ALA A 158 16.50 -17.74 -11.18
CA ALA A 158 17.84 -18.30 -10.94
C ALA A 158 18.45 -17.99 -9.53
N PRO A 159 19.46 -18.75 -9.07
CA PRO A 159 20.15 -18.51 -7.79
C PRO A 159 20.79 -17.11 -7.71
N PRO A 160 21.01 -16.55 -6.52
CA PRO A 160 21.70 -15.27 -6.38
C PRO A 160 23.12 -15.38 -6.96
N GLY A 161 23.51 -14.41 -7.80
CA GLY A 161 24.92 -14.22 -8.16
C GLY A 161 25.70 -13.60 -7.00
N THR A 162 27.01 -13.75 -6.99
CA THR A 162 27.89 -13.11 -6.00
C THR A 162 27.80 -11.59 -6.13
N ARG A 163 27.17 -10.93 -5.17
CA ARG A 163 27.18 -9.47 -5.02
C ARG A 163 28.03 -9.09 -3.82
N PRO A 164 28.84 -8.02 -3.89
CA PRO A 164 29.55 -7.52 -2.74
C PRO A 164 28.54 -7.11 -1.65
N ALA A 165 28.75 -7.60 -0.44
CA ALA A 165 27.97 -7.20 0.72
C ALA A 165 28.22 -5.72 1.02
N SER A 166 27.17 -4.95 1.29
CA SER A 166 27.32 -3.62 1.88
C SER A 166 27.64 -3.75 3.37
N GLN A 167 28.60 -2.98 3.89
CA GLN A 167 28.79 -2.87 5.34
C GLN A 167 27.61 -2.12 5.96
N PRO A 168 26.92 -2.69 6.97
CA PRO A 168 25.86 -1.99 7.67
C PRO A 168 26.41 -0.79 8.46
N PRO A 169 25.73 0.36 8.43
CA PRO A 169 26.12 1.51 9.23
C PRO A 169 25.98 1.21 10.74
N PRO A 170 26.80 1.82 11.61
CA PRO A 170 26.65 1.69 13.04
C PRO A 170 25.31 2.28 13.50
N LEU A 171 24.60 1.56 14.37
CA LEU A 171 23.37 2.03 14.99
C LEU A 171 23.67 3.02 16.12
N ASN A 172 22.86 4.08 16.23
CA ASN A 172 22.84 4.95 17.41
C ASN A 172 22.11 4.27 18.59
N ASP A 173 22.12 4.89 19.77
CA ASP A 173 21.60 4.25 20.98
C ASP A 173 20.09 4.00 20.95
N ALA A 174 19.31 4.93 20.38
CA ALA A 174 17.87 4.73 20.21
C ALA A 174 17.56 3.56 19.25
N GLN A 175 18.31 3.45 18.15
CA GLN A 175 18.20 2.34 17.20
C GLN A 175 18.62 1.01 17.83
N ARG A 176 19.68 1.00 18.65
CA ARG A 176 20.18 -0.18 19.37
C ARG A 176 19.14 -0.67 20.38
N ALA A 177 18.59 0.23 21.19
CA ALA A 177 17.54 -0.09 22.15
C ALA A 177 16.25 -0.60 21.46
N ALA A 178 15.86 0.00 20.33
CA ALA A 178 14.74 -0.49 19.53
C ALA A 178 15.00 -1.91 19.00
N LEU A 179 16.20 -2.16 18.48
CA LEU A 179 16.59 -3.47 17.97
C LEU A 179 16.62 -4.55 19.08
N GLU A 180 17.17 -4.23 20.25
CA GLU A 180 17.15 -5.12 21.42
C GLU A 180 15.72 -5.45 21.86
N ALA A 181 14.84 -4.44 21.90
CA ALA A 181 13.43 -4.64 22.23
C ALA A 181 12.71 -5.56 21.24
N LEU A 182 13.04 -5.46 19.94
CA LEU A 182 12.50 -6.34 18.89
C LEU A 182 13.04 -7.78 18.98
N GLN A 183 14.23 -7.99 19.53
CA GLN A 183 14.83 -9.31 19.70
C GLN A 183 14.39 -10.04 20.96
N ALA A 184 13.99 -9.28 21.99
CA ALA A 184 13.57 -9.81 23.28
C ALA A 184 12.19 -10.50 23.25
N VAL A 185 11.54 -10.53 22.09
CA VAL A 185 10.21 -11.13 21.93
C VAL A 185 10.30 -12.32 20.97
N ASP A 186 9.83 -13.46 21.46
CA ASP A 186 9.54 -14.63 20.66
C ASP A 186 8.01 -14.75 20.46
N GLY A 187 7.58 -15.18 19.28
CA GLY A 187 6.16 -15.33 18.96
C GLY A 187 5.50 -14.05 18.41
N PHE A 188 4.17 -13.99 18.50
CA PHE A 188 3.40 -12.85 18.00
C PHE A 188 3.50 -11.63 18.91
N ALA A 189 3.98 -10.53 18.36
CA ALA A 189 3.89 -9.21 18.98
C ALA A 189 3.87 -8.10 17.93
N VAL A 190 3.11 -7.06 18.21
CA VAL A 190 3.01 -5.87 17.35
C VAL A 190 3.84 -4.75 17.94
N HIS A 191 4.83 -4.29 17.19
CA HIS A 191 5.68 -3.16 17.55
C HIS A 191 5.35 -1.97 16.66
N LEU A 192 5.13 -0.80 17.24
CA LEU A 192 5.04 0.46 16.52
C LEU A 192 6.40 1.18 16.63
N LEU A 193 7.18 1.16 15.56
CA LEU A 193 8.43 1.91 15.46
C LEU A 193 8.13 3.34 15.00
N HIS A 194 7.98 4.25 15.97
CA HIS A 194 7.78 5.67 15.75
C HIS A 194 9.14 6.37 15.62
N GLY A 195 9.54 6.66 14.39
CA GLY A 195 10.82 7.31 14.12
C GLY A 195 10.68 8.46 13.14
N ILE A 196 11.14 9.66 13.52
CA ILE A 196 11.03 10.87 12.71
C ILE A 196 11.69 10.71 11.33
N THR A 197 11.39 11.60 10.40
CA THR A 197 12.00 11.56 9.06
C THR A 197 13.51 11.67 9.17
N GLY A 198 14.24 10.70 8.61
CA GLY A 198 15.70 10.61 8.71
C GLY A 198 16.22 9.91 9.97
N SER A 199 15.37 9.30 10.81
CA SER A 199 15.81 8.57 12.02
C SER A 199 16.42 7.18 11.77
N GLY A 200 16.54 6.76 10.51
CA GLY A 200 17.12 5.46 10.15
C GLY A 200 16.25 4.25 10.49
N LYS A 201 14.91 4.36 10.44
CA LYS A 201 13.99 3.22 10.66
C LYS A 201 14.35 1.99 9.80
N THR A 202 14.71 2.23 8.53
CA THR A 202 15.10 1.17 7.59
C THR A 202 16.27 0.34 8.13
N GLU A 203 17.28 0.97 8.74
CA GLU A 203 18.42 0.24 9.31
C GLU A 203 17.99 -0.66 10.47
N VAL A 204 17.09 -0.19 11.33
CA VAL A 204 16.52 -1.03 12.41
C VAL A 204 15.81 -2.25 11.82
N TYR A 205 15.01 -2.09 10.76
CA TYR A 205 14.37 -3.21 10.09
C TYR A 205 15.40 -4.19 9.52
N LEU A 206 16.40 -3.70 8.79
CA LEU A 206 17.38 -4.55 8.11
C LEU A 206 18.23 -5.34 9.10
N HIS A 207 18.70 -4.71 10.17
CA HIS A 207 19.40 -5.40 11.26
C HIS A 207 18.52 -6.44 11.95
N TRP A 208 17.25 -6.12 12.19
CA TRP A 208 16.32 -7.05 12.81
C TRP A 208 16.04 -8.26 11.92
N LEU A 209 15.73 -8.04 10.63
CA LEU A 209 15.46 -9.11 9.67
C LEU A 209 16.67 -10.01 9.45
N GLU A 210 17.90 -9.47 9.44
CA GLU A 210 19.14 -10.26 9.41
C GLU A 210 19.23 -11.21 10.61
N ARG A 211 18.96 -10.72 11.82
CA ARG A 211 18.96 -11.52 13.04
C ARG A 211 17.85 -12.58 13.03
N VAL A 212 16.67 -12.26 12.49
CA VAL A 212 15.57 -13.24 12.32
C VAL A 212 15.97 -14.34 11.35
N LEU A 213 16.54 -14.00 10.18
CA LEU A 213 16.97 -14.97 9.17
C LEU A 213 18.17 -15.82 9.65
N ALA A 214 19.02 -15.29 10.52
CA ALA A 214 20.12 -16.06 11.10
C ALA A 214 19.67 -17.17 12.07
N ARG A 215 18.44 -17.08 12.60
CA ARG A 215 17.89 -18.07 13.57
C ARG A 215 17.31 -19.33 12.90
N ASP A 216 16.84 -19.22 11.66
CA ASP A 216 16.20 -20.31 10.92
C ASP A 216 16.59 -20.26 9.44
N GLU A 217 17.31 -21.29 8.97
CA GLU A 217 17.75 -21.42 7.58
C GLU A 217 16.61 -21.43 6.56
N ARG A 218 15.41 -21.84 6.96
CA ARG A 218 14.20 -21.84 6.11
C ARG A 218 13.38 -20.57 6.28
N GLY A 219 13.67 -19.75 7.28
CA GLY A 219 12.92 -18.54 7.62
C GLY A 219 12.80 -17.58 6.43
N GLN A 220 11.60 -17.06 6.25
CA GLN A 220 11.25 -16.02 5.27
C GLN A 220 10.79 -14.75 5.98
N VAL A 221 11.10 -13.59 5.42
CA VAL A 221 10.68 -12.30 5.94
C VAL A 221 9.92 -11.51 4.89
N LEU A 222 8.90 -10.78 5.31
CA LEU A 222 8.09 -9.92 4.45
C LEU A 222 8.29 -8.45 4.81
N LEU A 223 8.74 -7.65 3.85
CA LEU A 223 8.83 -6.20 3.94
C LEU A 223 7.79 -5.55 3.02
N LEU A 224 6.71 -5.03 3.63
CA LEU A 224 5.70 -4.26 2.93
C LEU A 224 6.12 -2.80 2.82
N VAL A 225 5.95 -2.24 1.62
CA VAL A 225 6.18 -0.82 1.30
C VAL A 225 4.97 -0.19 0.59
N PRO A 226 4.73 1.11 0.74
CA PRO A 226 3.50 1.74 0.27
C PRO A 226 3.34 1.79 -1.26
N GLU A 227 4.37 2.23 -2.00
CA GLU A 227 4.25 2.48 -3.44
C GLU A 227 5.39 1.86 -4.25
N ILE A 228 5.06 1.48 -5.49
CA ILE A 228 5.93 0.74 -6.40
C ILE A 228 7.21 1.51 -6.71
N ALA A 229 7.09 2.84 -6.84
CA ALA A 229 8.20 3.75 -7.13
C ALA A 229 9.36 3.63 -6.12
N LEU A 230 9.08 3.19 -4.89
CA LEU A 230 10.09 3.02 -3.84
C LEU A 230 10.76 1.64 -3.87
N THR A 231 10.15 0.69 -4.58
CA THR A 231 10.61 -0.70 -4.56
C THR A 231 11.96 -0.92 -5.24
N PRO A 232 12.30 -0.29 -6.39
CA PRO A 232 13.60 -0.55 -7.04
C PRO A 232 14.79 -0.14 -6.18
N GLN A 233 14.80 1.08 -5.63
CA GLN A 233 15.91 1.58 -4.81
C GLN A 233 16.03 0.78 -3.51
N LEU A 234 14.91 0.54 -2.82
CA LEU A 234 14.91 -0.26 -1.60
C LEU A 234 15.30 -1.72 -1.90
N ALA A 235 14.84 -2.32 -3.00
CA ALA A 235 15.20 -3.68 -3.36
C ALA A 235 16.70 -3.81 -3.66
N VAL A 236 17.33 -2.79 -4.26
CA VAL A 236 18.79 -2.76 -4.42
C VAL A 236 19.49 -2.70 -3.06
N GLN A 237 19.05 -1.82 -2.17
CA GLN A 237 19.61 -1.71 -0.81
C GLN A 237 19.46 -3.01 0.00
N VAL A 238 18.26 -3.58 -0.01
CA VAL A 238 17.97 -4.86 0.66
C VAL A 238 18.78 -5.99 0.02
N ALA A 239 18.89 -6.07 -1.31
CA ALA A 239 19.70 -7.09 -1.97
C ALA A 239 21.21 -6.94 -1.66
N ALA A 240 21.70 -5.72 -1.47
CA ALA A 240 23.09 -5.49 -1.04
C ALA A 240 23.31 -5.88 0.44
N ARG A 241 22.27 -5.75 1.27
CA ARG A 241 22.28 -6.17 2.68
C ARG A 241 22.20 -7.68 2.88
N PHE A 242 21.51 -8.38 1.98
CA PHE A 242 21.31 -9.83 2.02
C PHE A 242 21.93 -10.52 0.79
N PRO A 243 23.25 -10.43 0.56
CA PRO A 243 23.89 -10.96 -0.66
C PRO A 243 23.77 -12.49 -0.78
N ALA A 244 23.63 -13.19 0.35
CA ALA A 244 23.42 -14.64 0.41
C ALA A 244 21.97 -15.07 0.06
N HIS A 245 21.04 -14.12 -0.06
CA HIS A 245 19.62 -14.41 -0.29
C HIS A 245 19.12 -13.68 -1.52
N ARG A 246 18.38 -14.41 -2.37
CA ARG A 246 17.72 -13.74 -3.47
C ARG A 246 16.44 -13.07 -2.97
N VAL A 247 16.37 -11.75 -3.17
CA VAL A 247 15.21 -10.93 -2.83
C VAL A 247 14.11 -11.15 -3.86
N ALA A 248 12.92 -11.56 -3.41
CA ALA A 248 11.72 -11.55 -4.24
C ALA A 248 11.02 -10.19 -4.16
N VAL A 249 10.56 -9.68 -5.30
CA VAL A 249 9.86 -8.40 -5.40
C VAL A 249 8.45 -8.64 -5.94
N LEU A 250 7.43 -8.15 -5.22
CA LEU A 250 6.02 -8.37 -5.54
C LEU A 250 5.27 -7.04 -5.66
N HIS A 251 5.12 -6.55 -6.89
CA HIS A 251 4.30 -5.37 -7.19
C HIS A 251 3.68 -5.45 -8.60
N SER A 252 2.76 -4.53 -8.92
CA SER A 252 2.00 -4.58 -10.18
C SER A 252 2.80 -4.18 -11.42
N ASP A 253 3.87 -3.39 -11.30
CA ASP A 253 4.67 -2.94 -12.46
C ASP A 253 5.63 -3.99 -13.04
N LEU A 254 5.80 -5.13 -12.37
CA LEU A 254 6.58 -6.25 -12.93
C LEU A 254 5.85 -6.86 -14.12
N ALA A 255 6.60 -7.26 -15.14
CA ALA A 255 6.06 -8.09 -16.21
C ALA A 255 5.49 -9.38 -15.61
N ASP A 256 4.39 -9.88 -16.15
CA ASP A 256 3.66 -11.01 -15.53
C ASP A 256 4.52 -12.27 -15.35
N GLY A 257 5.47 -12.52 -16.28
CA GLY A 257 6.46 -13.60 -16.15
C GLY A 257 7.48 -13.39 -15.02
N GLU A 258 7.91 -12.16 -14.76
CA GLU A 258 8.79 -11.82 -13.61
C GLU A 258 8.01 -11.95 -12.32
N ARG A 259 6.81 -11.39 -12.27
CA ARG A 259 5.93 -11.49 -11.11
C ARG A 259 5.62 -12.95 -10.77
N ALA A 260 5.37 -13.79 -11.78
CA ALA A 260 5.20 -15.23 -11.60
C ALA A 260 6.44 -15.90 -11.01
N ALA A 261 7.64 -15.56 -11.50
CA ALA A 261 8.91 -16.08 -11.01
C ALA A 261 9.17 -15.71 -9.54
N HIS A 262 9.00 -14.44 -9.19
CA HIS A 262 9.16 -13.93 -7.83
C HIS A 262 8.11 -14.49 -6.86
N TRP A 263 6.84 -14.54 -7.28
CA TRP A 263 5.76 -15.10 -6.48
C TRP A 263 5.98 -16.60 -6.23
N LEU A 264 6.32 -17.36 -7.27
CA LEU A 264 6.58 -18.80 -7.15
C LEU A 264 7.78 -19.08 -6.24
N ALA A 265 8.83 -18.27 -6.32
CA ALA A 265 9.98 -18.39 -5.42
C ALA A 265 9.63 -18.12 -3.95
N ALA A 266 8.67 -17.22 -3.68
CA ALA A 266 8.16 -16.98 -2.33
C ALA A 266 7.37 -18.20 -1.81
N VAL A 267 6.48 -18.76 -2.63
CA VAL A 267 5.67 -19.95 -2.26
C VAL A 267 6.53 -21.18 -1.99
N GLU A 268 7.58 -21.38 -2.77
CA GLU A 268 8.48 -22.53 -2.66
C GLU A 268 9.59 -22.34 -1.61
N GLY A 269 9.60 -21.22 -0.88
CA GLY A 269 10.63 -20.94 0.13
C GLY A 269 12.01 -20.56 -0.45
N ARG A 270 12.17 -20.55 -1.79
CA ARG A 270 13.43 -20.19 -2.47
C ARG A 270 13.81 -18.72 -2.28
N ALA A 271 12.83 -17.85 -2.06
CA ALA A 271 13.05 -16.46 -1.68
C ALA A 271 12.84 -16.27 -0.18
N ARG A 272 13.93 -16.03 0.56
CA ARG A 272 13.91 -15.78 2.01
C ARG A 272 13.60 -14.34 2.37
N VAL A 273 13.84 -13.39 1.47
CA VAL A 273 13.50 -11.98 1.65
C VAL A 273 12.49 -11.60 0.59
N VAL A 274 11.29 -11.20 1.01
CA VAL A 274 10.21 -10.79 0.11
C VAL A 274 9.87 -9.33 0.37
N ILE A 275 10.01 -8.50 -0.66
CA ILE A 275 9.59 -7.10 -0.63
C ILE A 275 8.36 -6.97 -1.52
N GLY A 276 7.37 -6.21 -1.10
CA GLY A 276 6.28 -5.90 -2.00
C GLY A 276 5.38 -4.80 -1.51
N THR A 277 4.45 -4.42 -2.38
CA THR A 277 3.41 -3.46 -2.02
C THR A 277 2.22 -4.19 -1.40
N ARG A 278 1.07 -3.50 -1.31
CA ARG A 278 -0.19 -4.01 -0.73
C ARG A 278 -0.51 -5.48 -1.03
N LEU A 279 -0.36 -5.94 -2.28
CA LEU A 279 -0.76 -7.30 -2.67
C LEU A 279 0.12 -8.40 -2.04
N ALA A 280 1.36 -8.07 -1.68
CA ALA A 280 2.33 -9.02 -1.16
C ALA A 280 1.94 -9.57 0.22
N VAL A 281 1.05 -8.90 0.97
CA VAL A 281 0.48 -9.44 2.22
C VAL A 281 -0.24 -10.78 2.01
N LEU A 282 -0.79 -10.99 0.81
CA LEU A 282 -1.49 -12.22 0.42
C LEU A 282 -0.55 -13.25 -0.22
N ALA A 283 0.76 -13.03 -0.24
CA ALA A 283 1.70 -14.02 -0.76
C ALA A 283 1.79 -15.24 0.18
N PRO A 284 1.79 -16.48 -0.35
CA PRO A 284 2.10 -17.65 0.45
C PRO A 284 3.57 -17.64 0.85
N LEU A 285 3.83 -17.67 2.15
CA LEU A 285 5.17 -17.71 2.73
C LEU A 285 5.19 -18.85 3.75
N PRO A 286 5.53 -20.10 3.33
CA PRO A 286 5.40 -21.29 4.17
C PRO A 286 6.24 -21.23 5.46
N ALA A 287 7.35 -20.49 5.45
CA ALA A 287 8.23 -20.34 6.60
C ALA A 287 8.37 -18.87 7.02
N LEU A 288 7.27 -18.10 6.98
CA LEU A 288 7.29 -16.71 7.44
C LEU A 288 7.74 -16.65 8.91
N ALA A 289 8.74 -15.81 9.19
CA ALA A 289 9.36 -15.61 10.50
C ALA A 289 9.21 -14.17 11.03
N ALA A 290 9.00 -13.17 10.17
CA ALA A 290 8.77 -11.79 10.58
C ALA A 290 8.11 -10.95 9.47
N ILE A 291 7.37 -9.91 9.86
CA ILE A 291 6.80 -8.92 8.95
C ILE A 291 7.22 -7.50 9.34
N VAL A 292 7.57 -6.69 8.35
CA VAL A 292 7.71 -5.24 8.48
C VAL A 292 6.69 -4.57 7.57
N VAL A 293 6.00 -3.56 8.08
CA VAL A 293 5.13 -2.66 7.31
C VAL A 293 5.70 -1.27 7.43
N ASP A 294 6.42 -0.81 6.40
CA ASP A 294 6.99 0.53 6.40
C ASP A 294 5.95 1.58 6.00
N GLU A 295 6.07 2.79 6.55
CA GLU A 295 5.09 3.88 6.40
C GLU A 295 3.64 3.38 6.60
N GLU A 296 3.37 2.68 7.71
CA GLU A 296 2.09 1.96 7.97
C GLU A 296 0.82 2.83 7.84
N HIS A 297 0.97 4.15 8.00
CA HIS A 297 -0.10 5.13 7.86
C HIS A 297 -0.55 5.36 6.40
N ASP A 298 0.19 4.84 5.43
CA ASP A 298 -0.02 5.14 4.02
C ASP A 298 -1.33 4.53 3.48
N ALA A 299 -2.16 5.38 2.88
CA ALA A 299 -3.45 4.97 2.32
C ALA A 299 -3.34 3.96 1.17
N SER A 300 -2.17 3.83 0.53
CA SER A 300 -1.91 2.82 -0.52
C SER A 300 -2.10 1.38 -0.02
N TYR A 301 -1.93 1.11 1.28
CA TYR A 301 -2.22 -0.19 1.88
C TYR A 301 -3.70 -0.55 1.87
N LYS A 302 -4.61 0.41 1.66
CA LYS A 302 -6.04 0.15 1.48
C LYS A 302 -6.36 -0.13 0.02
N GLN A 303 -6.87 -1.32 -0.28
CA GLN A 303 -7.39 -1.65 -1.61
C GLN A 303 -8.71 -0.92 -1.87
N GLN A 304 -8.81 -0.25 -3.02
CA GLN A 304 -9.96 0.60 -3.37
C GLN A 304 -10.97 -0.12 -4.28
N GLU A 305 -10.49 -1.09 -5.07
CA GLU A 305 -11.29 -1.84 -6.05
C GLU A 305 -11.34 -3.33 -5.70
N GLY A 306 -12.45 -3.99 -6.03
CA GLY A 306 -12.61 -5.42 -5.73
C GLY A 306 -12.73 -5.69 -4.22
N VAL A 307 -11.86 -6.55 -3.69
CA VAL A 307 -11.79 -6.87 -2.26
C VAL A 307 -11.09 -5.71 -1.54
N ARG A 308 -11.84 -4.85 -0.84
CA ARG A 308 -11.32 -3.62 -0.24
C ARG A 308 -10.57 -3.85 1.09
N TYR A 309 -9.60 -4.74 1.10
CA TYR A 309 -8.83 -5.07 2.29
C TYR A 309 -7.79 -4.00 2.66
N SER A 310 -7.37 -4.00 3.93
CA SER A 310 -6.24 -3.23 4.44
C SER A 310 -5.03 -4.15 4.59
N ALA A 311 -3.96 -3.93 3.83
CA ALA A 311 -2.77 -4.77 3.91
C ALA A 311 -2.04 -4.64 5.25
N ARG A 312 -2.07 -3.47 5.89
CA ARG A 312 -1.53 -3.30 7.24
C ARG A 312 -2.25 -4.21 8.22
N ASP A 313 -3.59 -4.16 8.23
CA ASP A 313 -4.37 -4.93 9.20
C ASP A 313 -4.28 -6.43 8.92
N LEU A 314 -4.30 -6.83 7.64
CA LEU A 314 -4.06 -8.22 7.25
C LEU A 314 -2.64 -8.71 7.59
N ALA A 315 -1.63 -7.83 7.57
CA ALA A 315 -0.28 -8.21 8.00
C ALA A 315 -0.26 -8.54 9.50
N ILE A 316 -0.98 -7.78 10.34
CA ILE A 316 -1.13 -8.09 11.77
C ILE A 316 -1.84 -9.43 11.96
N VAL A 317 -2.91 -9.69 11.19
CA VAL A 317 -3.62 -10.97 11.23
C VAL A 317 -2.70 -12.12 10.79
N ALA A 318 -1.96 -11.96 9.70
CA ALA A 318 -1.02 -12.95 9.22
C ALA A 318 0.10 -13.23 10.24
N ALA A 319 0.59 -12.19 10.92
CA ALA A 319 1.56 -12.31 11.99
C ALA A 319 1.00 -13.07 13.20
N SER A 320 -0.25 -12.77 13.58
CA SER A 320 -0.95 -13.44 14.69
C SER A 320 -1.18 -14.92 14.39
N GLN A 321 -1.76 -15.24 13.24
CA GLN A 321 -2.04 -16.62 12.81
C GLN A 321 -0.76 -17.47 12.72
N ARG A 322 0.35 -16.88 12.30
CA ARG A 322 1.66 -17.55 12.15
C ARG A 322 2.52 -17.46 13.41
N LYS A 323 2.05 -16.77 14.46
CA LYS A 323 2.78 -16.56 15.72
C LYS A 323 4.16 -15.92 15.51
N VAL A 324 4.25 -14.90 14.65
CA VAL A 324 5.50 -14.19 14.34
C VAL A 324 5.44 -12.72 14.72
N PRO A 325 6.57 -12.08 15.03
CA PRO A 325 6.60 -10.66 15.34
C PRO A 325 6.36 -9.80 14.08
N ILE A 326 5.75 -8.63 14.29
CA ILE A 326 5.50 -7.62 13.26
C ILE A 326 5.93 -6.24 13.74
N VAL A 327 6.55 -5.47 12.84
CA VAL A 327 6.92 -4.06 13.04
C VAL A 327 6.13 -3.18 12.10
N LEU A 328 5.39 -2.24 12.67
CA LEU A 328 4.72 -1.16 11.98
C LEU A 328 5.60 0.09 12.08
N GLY A 329 6.14 0.51 10.95
CA GLY A 329 7.07 1.61 10.83
C GLY A 329 6.40 2.90 10.44
N SER A 330 6.64 4.01 11.16
CA SER A 330 6.12 5.31 10.73
C SER A 330 6.84 6.49 11.35
N ALA A 331 7.00 7.57 10.58
CA ALA A 331 7.28 8.90 11.15
C ALA A 331 6.01 9.59 11.65
N THR A 332 4.87 9.26 11.07
CA THR A 332 3.56 9.82 11.41
C THR A 332 2.57 8.67 11.53
N PRO A 333 2.58 7.93 12.66
CA PRO A 333 1.69 6.79 12.86
C PRO A 333 0.23 7.15 12.58
N SER A 334 -0.51 6.21 11.99
CA SER A 334 -1.95 6.33 11.87
C SER A 334 -2.58 6.44 13.26
N LEU A 335 -3.71 7.15 13.35
CA LEU A 335 -4.39 7.35 14.62
C LEU A 335 -4.81 6.04 15.27
N GLU A 336 -5.18 5.02 14.48
CA GLU A 336 -5.48 3.68 15.00
C GLU A 336 -4.25 2.97 15.59
N SER A 337 -3.09 3.01 14.94
CA SER A 337 -1.85 2.41 15.44
C SER A 337 -1.34 3.15 16.67
N TRP A 338 -1.43 4.49 16.67
CA TRP A 338 -1.10 5.32 17.83
C TRP A 338 -2.02 5.02 19.01
N HIS A 339 -3.33 4.93 18.78
CA HIS A 339 -4.29 4.57 19.82
C HIS A 339 -4.04 3.18 20.39
N ALA A 340 -3.73 2.19 19.54
CA ALA A 340 -3.40 0.84 19.97
C ALA A 340 -2.13 0.81 20.84
N ALA A 341 -1.10 1.57 20.48
CA ALA A 341 0.11 1.71 21.27
C ALA A 341 -0.15 2.39 22.62
N ARG A 342 -0.94 3.47 22.65
CA ARG A 342 -1.33 4.15 23.90
C ARG A 342 -2.12 3.27 24.85
N ARG A 343 -2.88 2.29 24.34
CA ARG A 343 -3.61 1.31 25.15
C ARG A 343 -2.77 0.07 25.51
N GLY A 344 -1.48 0.05 25.19
CA GLY A 344 -0.59 -1.07 25.46
C GLY A 344 -0.81 -2.31 24.59
N ARG A 345 -1.68 -2.23 23.55
CA ARG A 345 -1.86 -3.34 22.61
C ARG A 345 -0.66 -3.52 21.68
N TYR A 346 -0.01 -2.40 21.30
CA TYR A 346 1.23 -2.40 20.53
C TYR A 346 2.37 -1.87 21.41
N ARG A 347 3.57 -2.43 21.26
CA ARG A 347 4.77 -1.91 21.93
C ARG A 347 5.32 -0.73 21.15
N LEU A 348 5.31 0.47 21.74
CA LEU A 348 5.87 1.67 21.12
C LEU A 348 7.40 1.68 21.27
N LEU A 349 8.11 1.83 20.15
CA LEU A 349 9.56 2.01 20.07
C LEU A 349 9.84 3.36 19.42
N ALA A 350 10.60 4.23 20.07
CA ALA A 350 10.81 5.61 19.62
C ALA A 350 12.22 5.83 19.06
N LEU A 351 12.32 6.49 17.91
CA LEU A 351 13.58 7.00 17.34
C LEU A 351 13.47 8.53 17.18
N PRO A 352 13.78 9.31 18.23
CA PRO A 352 13.49 10.75 18.26
C PRO A 352 14.46 11.61 17.43
N GLU A 353 15.62 11.06 17.06
CA GLU A 353 16.70 11.83 16.45
C GLU A 353 16.95 11.44 14.99
N ARG A 354 17.41 12.40 14.18
CA ARG A 354 17.91 12.13 12.82
C ARG A 354 19.31 11.53 12.89
N VAL A 355 19.61 10.63 11.96
CA VAL A 355 20.96 10.09 11.80
C VAL A 355 21.90 11.20 11.32
N GLY A 356 23.15 11.18 11.80
CA GLY A 356 24.21 12.06 11.29
C GLY A 356 24.11 13.53 11.71
N GLY A 357 23.31 13.87 12.74
CA GLY A 357 23.22 15.23 13.28
C GLY A 357 22.41 16.22 12.43
N ALA A 358 21.70 15.75 11.39
CA ALA A 358 20.80 16.57 10.60
C ALA A 358 19.69 17.18 11.48
N ARG A 359 19.35 18.45 11.26
CA ARG A 359 18.31 19.14 12.03
C ARG A 359 16.95 19.01 11.35
N LEU A 360 15.87 19.14 12.13
CA LEU A 360 14.54 19.32 11.56
C LEU A 360 14.47 20.71 10.91
N PRO A 361 13.76 20.84 9.77
CA PRO A 361 13.64 22.13 9.09
C PRO A 361 12.85 23.14 9.91
N ALA A 362 13.11 24.43 9.68
CA ALA A 362 12.28 25.49 10.24
C ALA A 362 10.94 25.56 9.51
N LEU A 363 9.83 25.56 10.26
CA LEU A 363 8.49 25.68 9.70
C LEU A 363 7.99 27.13 9.83
N SER A 364 7.62 27.74 8.71
CA SER A 364 6.96 29.05 8.68
C SER A 364 5.56 28.94 8.07
N ARG A 365 4.58 29.59 8.68
CA ARG A 365 3.20 29.66 8.18
C ARG A 365 2.94 31.05 7.60
N ILE A 366 2.62 31.11 6.32
CA ILE A 366 2.26 32.36 5.63
C ILE A 366 0.74 32.49 5.64
N ASP A 367 0.23 33.60 6.19
CA ASP A 367 -1.18 33.96 6.09
C ASP A 367 -1.45 34.63 4.74
N LEU A 368 -2.32 34.03 3.94
CA LEU A 368 -2.63 34.50 2.58
C LEU A 368 -3.75 35.55 2.55
N ARG A 369 -4.44 35.81 3.67
CA ARG A 369 -5.58 36.74 3.71
C ARG A 369 -5.14 38.15 3.33
N GLY A 370 -5.81 38.73 2.34
CA GLY A 370 -5.53 40.09 1.85
C GLY A 370 -4.19 40.25 1.12
N ARG A 371 -3.51 39.14 0.77
CA ARG A 371 -2.23 39.17 0.05
C ARG A 371 -2.45 39.07 -1.46
N THR A 372 -1.67 39.81 -2.23
CA THR A 372 -1.60 39.63 -3.68
C THR A 372 -0.63 38.49 -4.00
N LEU A 373 -1.16 37.37 -4.51
CA LEU A 373 -0.34 36.23 -4.93
C LEU A 373 0.18 36.43 -6.35
N ARG A 374 1.43 36.04 -6.61
CA ARG A 374 2.00 35.97 -7.96
C ARG A 374 2.13 34.51 -8.35
N GLN A 375 1.44 34.11 -9.43
CA GLN A 375 1.39 32.71 -9.86
C GLN A 375 1.08 31.72 -8.71
N GLN A 376 0.17 32.11 -7.81
CA GLN A 376 -0.28 31.34 -6.63
C GLN A 376 0.75 31.21 -5.50
N LEU A 377 1.85 31.94 -5.57
CA LEU A 377 2.84 32.00 -4.49
C LEU A 377 2.75 33.36 -3.79
N ALA A 378 2.88 33.33 -2.47
CA ALA A 378 3.11 34.53 -1.68
C ALA A 378 4.52 35.07 -1.98
N PRO A 379 4.75 36.39 -1.91
CA PRO A 379 6.07 36.97 -2.10
C PRO A 379 7.16 36.28 -1.27
N GLU A 380 6.87 35.97 0.00
CA GLU A 380 7.81 35.31 0.92
C GLU A 380 8.21 33.91 0.42
N SER A 381 7.31 33.19 -0.24
CA SER A 381 7.61 31.88 -0.86
C SER A 381 8.51 32.03 -2.08
N ILE A 382 8.31 33.10 -2.87
CA ILE A 382 9.13 33.38 -4.06
C ILE A 382 10.54 33.74 -3.63
N ASP A 383 10.69 34.64 -2.66
CA ASP A 383 11.98 35.07 -2.12
C ASP A 383 12.77 33.89 -1.53
N ALA A 384 12.08 32.98 -0.82
CA ALA A 384 12.70 31.78 -0.28
C ALA A 384 13.22 30.83 -1.37
N ILE A 385 12.44 30.64 -2.44
CA ILE A 385 12.86 29.84 -3.60
C ILE A 385 14.07 30.52 -4.26
N GLU A 386 14.01 31.83 -4.53
CA GLU A 386 15.09 32.57 -5.17
C GLU A 386 16.40 32.51 -4.37
N ALA A 387 16.32 32.65 -3.05
CA ALA A 387 17.46 32.55 -2.16
C ALA A 387 18.09 31.14 -2.17
N ALA A 388 17.30 30.07 -2.25
CA ALA A 388 17.84 28.71 -2.41
C ALA A 388 18.53 28.54 -3.77
N LEU A 389 17.90 29.01 -4.83
CA LEU A 389 18.42 28.91 -6.20
C LEU A 389 19.70 29.72 -6.43
N SER A 390 19.88 30.84 -5.71
CA SER A 390 21.13 31.64 -5.77
C SER A 390 22.31 30.94 -5.09
N ARG A 391 22.04 30.05 -4.11
CA ARG A 391 23.04 29.17 -3.48
C ARG A 391 23.32 27.89 -4.26
N GLY A 392 22.69 27.69 -5.42
CA GLY A 392 22.79 26.44 -6.19
C GLY A 392 22.11 25.25 -5.49
N GLU A 393 21.15 25.54 -4.61
CA GLU A 393 20.30 24.55 -3.96
C GLU A 393 19.01 24.32 -4.78
N GLN A 394 18.22 23.33 -4.39
CA GLN A 394 16.96 22.96 -5.02
C GLN A 394 15.78 23.40 -4.16
N ALA A 395 14.66 23.70 -4.81
CA ALA A 395 13.39 23.95 -4.16
C ALA A 395 12.32 22.92 -4.58
N LEU A 396 11.42 22.58 -3.66
CA LEU A 396 10.25 21.74 -3.92
C LEU A 396 8.99 22.57 -3.72
N VAL A 397 8.14 22.64 -4.74
CA VAL A 397 6.80 23.21 -4.64
C VAL A 397 5.77 22.07 -4.67
N PHE A 398 5.20 21.80 -3.50
CA PHE A 398 4.28 20.70 -3.26
C PHE A 398 2.82 21.16 -3.33
N ILE A 399 1.98 20.42 -4.04
CA ILE A 399 0.52 20.66 -4.11
C ILE A 399 -0.27 19.39 -3.77
N ASN A 400 -1.29 19.54 -2.93
CA ASN A 400 -2.10 18.41 -2.47
C ASN A 400 -3.27 18.08 -3.43
N ARG A 401 -3.01 17.33 -4.51
CA ARG A 401 -3.99 17.07 -5.60
C ARG A 401 -4.91 15.84 -5.41
N ARG A 402 -4.77 14.97 -4.40
CA ARG A 402 -5.52 13.69 -4.39
C ARG A 402 -6.96 13.81 -3.85
N GLY A 403 -7.95 13.60 -4.73
CA GLY A 403 -9.30 13.17 -4.36
C GLY A 403 -10.25 14.25 -3.84
N TYR A 404 -9.84 15.52 -3.89
CA TYR A 404 -10.69 16.62 -3.44
C TYR A 404 -11.62 17.04 -4.57
N ALA A 405 -12.92 16.97 -4.29
CA ALA A 405 -13.88 17.69 -5.09
C ALA A 405 -13.95 19.13 -4.52
N PRO A 406 -13.97 20.17 -5.38
CA PRO A 406 -13.58 21.52 -5.00
C PRO A 406 -14.55 22.16 -4.00
N VAL A 407 -14.06 22.50 -2.80
CA VAL A 407 -14.76 23.40 -1.86
C VAL A 407 -14.65 24.82 -2.40
N LEU A 408 -15.72 25.60 -2.30
CA LEU A 408 -15.72 26.99 -2.74
C LEU A 408 -15.19 27.88 -1.61
N ALA A 409 -14.29 28.81 -1.93
CA ALA A 409 -13.70 29.73 -0.98
C ALA A 409 -13.79 31.19 -1.44
N CYS A 410 -13.79 32.12 -0.48
CA CYS A 410 -13.63 33.56 -0.73
C CYS A 410 -12.20 34.00 -0.37
N GLU A 411 -11.48 34.56 -1.34
CA GLU A 411 -10.09 35.00 -1.15
C GLU A 411 -9.97 36.27 -0.29
N SER A 412 -11.03 37.09 -0.22
CA SER A 412 -11.03 38.33 0.57
C SER A 412 -11.23 38.11 2.07
N CYS A 413 -12.14 37.22 2.47
CA CYS A 413 -12.49 37.03 3.89
C CYS A 413 -12.25 35.61 4.43
N GLY A 414 -11.90 34.65 3.57
CA GLY A 414 -11.67 33.26 3.96
C GLY A 414 -12.95 32.44 4.20
N TRP A 415 -14.11 32.91 3.75
CA TRP A 415 -15.34 32.10 3.77
C TRP A 415 -15.13 30.79 3.02
N LEU A 416 -15.69 29.70 3.55
CA LEU A 416 -15.71 28.37 2.93
C LEU A 416 -17.16 27.91 2.79
N SER A 417 -17.48 27.12 1.76
CA SER A 417 -18.81 26.55 1.56
C SER A 417 -19.17 25.47 2.58
N ARG A 418 -19.30 25.83 3.86
CA ARG A 418 -19.77 24.97 4.95
C ARG A 418 -21.22 24.56 4.72
N CYS A 419 -21.56 23.35 5.15
CA CYS A 419 -22.94 22.90 5.13
C CYS A 419 -23.74 23.57 6.26
N SER A 420 -24.95 24.04 5.97
CA SER A 420 -25.88 24.53 6.99
C SER A 420 -26.53 23.41 7.81
N GLU A 421 -26.56 22.19 7.28
CA GLU A 421 -27.24 21.04 7.87
C GLU A 421 -26.31 20.13 8.71
N CYS A 422 -24.99 20.32 8.61
CA CYS A 422 -24.00 19.52 9.36
C CYS A 422 -22.63 20.22 9.43
N SER A 423 -21.66 19.62 10.13
CA SER A 423 -20.31 20.18 10.30
C SER A 423 -19.35 19.97 9.11
N ALA A 424 -19.82 19.41 7.98
CA ALA A 424 -19.01 19.14 6.80
C ALA A 424 -19.03 20.30 5.79
N TYR A 425 -18.19 20.23 4.76
CA TYR A 425 -18.18 21.17 3.65
C TYR A 425 -19.05 20.68 2.48
N ARG A 426 -19.74 21.60 1.81
CA ARG A 426 -20.38 21.39 0.52
C ARG A 426 -19.35 21.56 -0.58
N VAL A 427 -19.45 20.72 -1.60
CA VAL A 427 -18.48 20.59 -2.67
C VAL A 427 -19.11 20.95 -4.01
N LEU A 428 -18.38 21.68 -4.85
CA LEU A 428 -18.81 22.11 -6.18
C LEU A 428 -18.82 20.94 -7.17
N HIS A 429 -20.02 20.59 -7.64
CA HIS A 429 -20.26 19.58 -8.66
C HIS A 429 -20.68 20.24 -9.96
N ARG A 430 -20.13 19.74 -11.07
CA ARG A 430 -20.60 20.07 -12.41
C ARG A 430 -21.78 19.17 -12.76
N VAL A 431 -22.95 19.76 -12.96
CA VAL A 431 -24.15 19.06 -13.42
C VAL A 431 -24.07 18.96 -14.95
N ALA A 432 -24.04 17.73 -15.46
CA ALA A 432 -24.06 17.50 -16.91
C ALA A 432 -25.35 18.07 -17.51
N ALA A 433 -25.23 18.81 -18.60
CA ALA A 433 -26.39 19.22 -19.37
C ALA A 433 -26.98 17.98 -20.07
N GLU A 434 -28.29 17.76 -19.96
CA GLU A 434 -28.99 16.87 -20.87
C GLU A 434 -28.77 17.33 -22.31
N ARG A 435 -28.72 16.38 -23.24
CA ARG A 435 -28.32 16.62 -24.64
C ARG A 435 -29.18 17.73 -25.26
N GLY A 436 -28.54 18.87 -25.56
CA GLY A 436 -29.04 19.89 -26.50
C GLY A 436 -29.64 21.16 -25.89
N SER A 437 -28.79 22.05 -25.35
CA SER A 437 -29.04 23.52 -25.23
C SER A 437 -29.30 24.11 -23.82
N ARG A 438 -28.51 23.75 -22.81
CA ARG A 438 -28.36 24.58 -21.60
C ARG A 438 -26.89 24.77 -21.20
N PRO A 439 -26.51 25.94 -20.64
CA PRO A 439 -25.16 26.16 -20.12
C PRO A 439 -24.87 25.17 -18.99
N VAL A 440 -23.59 24.81 -18.84
CA VAL A 440 -23.08 23.99 -17.74
C VAL A 440 -23.55 24.57 -16.41
N ARG A 441 -24.31 23.80 -15.62
CA ARG A 441 -24.75 24.22 -14.29
C ARG A 441 -23.84 23.65 -13.22
N TYR A 442 -23.61 24.42 -12.17
CA TYR A 442 -22.87 23.98 -10.99
C TYR A 442 -23.80 23.95 -9.78
N ARG A 443 -23.57 23.00 -8.88
CA ARG A 443 -24.26 22.92 -7.58
C ARG A 443 -23.27 22.62 -6.47
N LEU A 444 -23.55 23.07 -5.26
CA LEU A 444 -22.83 22.68 -4.06
C LEU A 444 -23.55 21.48 -3.42
N VAL A 445 -22.84 20.38 -3.16
CA VAL A 445 -23.41 19.16 -2.55
C VAL A 445 -22.61 18.80 -1.31
N CYS A 446 -23.27 18.60 -0.18
CA CYS A 446 -22.66 17.99 0.99
C CYS A 446 -22.60 16.47 0.82
N HIS A 447 -21.42 15.85 0.91
CA HIS A 447 -21.30 14.38 0.86
C HIS A 447 -21.58 13.69 2.20
N HIS A 448 -21.80 14.45 3.28
CA HIS A 448 -22.12 13.89 4.59
C HIS A 448 -23.64 13.74 4.77
N CYS A 449 -24.42 14.78 4.50
CA CYS A 449 -25.87 14.80 4.68
C CYS A 449 -26.66 14.90 3.36
N SER A 450 -25.98 14.91 2.21
CA SER A 450 -26.59 15.08 0.88
C SER A 450 -27.28 16.43 0.63
N ALA A 451 -27.20 17.40 1.56
CA ALA A 451 -27.80 18.72 1.38
C ALA A 451 -27.19 19.46 0.19
N GLU A 452 -28.06 19.96 -0.69
CA GLU A 452 -27.68 20.68 -1.90
C GLU A 452 -27.91 22.18 -1.74
N GLN A 453 -27.09 22.98 -2.42
CA GLN A 453 -27.23 24.44 -2.48
C GLN A 453 -26.83 24.94 -3.87
N SER A 454 -27.47 26.01 -4.33
CA SER A 454 -26.98 26.76 -5.48
C SER A 454 -25.61 27.38 -5.16
N VAL A 455 -24.77 27.54 -6.20
CA VAL A 455 -23.51 28.26 -6.04
C VAL A 455 -23.81 29.75 -5.81
N PRO A 456 -23.39 30.35 -4.68
CA PRO A 456 -23.63 31.76 -4.43
C PRO A 456 -22.87 32.62 -5.45
N ARG A 457 -23.46 33.75 -5.86
CA ARG A 457 -22.83 34.69 -6.83
C ARG A 457 -21.85 35.65 -6.17
N THR A 458 -21.99 35.86 -4.87
CA THR A 458 -21.13 36.69 -4.03
C THR A 458 -20.87 35.96 -2.72
N CYS A 459 -19.75 36.27 -2.07
CA CYS A 459 -19.43 35.74 -0.76
C CYS A 459 -20.54 36.09 0.24
N PRO A 460 -21.14 35.09 0.91
CA PRO A 460 -22.17 35.33 1.93
C PRO A 460 -21.69 36.18 3.12
N ASP A 461 -20.39 36.14 3.43
CA ASP A 461 -19.83 36.81 4.60
C ASP A 461 -19.40 38.26 4.31
N CYS A 462 -18.74 38.51 3.16
CA CYS A 462 -18.14 39.83 2.85
C CYS A 462 -18.62 40.47 1.54
N GLY A 463 -19.49 39.80 0.78
CA GLY A 463 -20.02 40.32 -0.48
C GLY A 463 -19.07 40.26 -1.68
N ASN A 464 -17.83 39.79 -1.52
CA ASN A 464 -16.86 39.67 -2.62
C ASN A 464 -17.41 38.81 -3.77
N VAL A 465 -17.24 39.24 -5.02
CA VAL A 465 -17.72 38.50 -6.21
C VAL A 465 -16.77 37.37 -6.61
N ASP A 466 -15.49 37.48 -6.23
CA ASP A 466 -14.48 36.50 -6.60
C ASP A 466 -14.49 35.33 -5.61
N LEU A 467 -15.31 34.33 -5.95
CA LEU A 467 -15.33 33.02 -5.32
C LEU A 467 -14.56 32.03 -6.19
N SER A 468 -13.59 31.34 -5.61
CA SER A 468 -12.75 30.39 -6.32
C SER A 468 -12.93 28.97 -5.77
N ALA A 469 -12.83 28.00 -6.67
CA ALA A 469 -12.75 26.59 -6.29
C ALA A 469 -11.32 26.32 -5.76
N LEU A 470 -11.23 25.79 -4.54
CA LEU A 470 -9.96 25.31 -3.98
C LEU A 470 -9.49 24.09 -4.81
N GLY A 471 -8.22 24.11 -5.24
CA GLY A 471 -7.61 23.08 -6.09
C GLY A 471 -7.32 23.54 -7.52
N ARG A 472 -6.06 23.92 -7.81
CA ARG A 472 -5.52 24.08 -9.17
C ARG A 472 -4.49 22.98 -9.48
N GLY A 473 -4.28 22.68 -10.76
CA GLY A 473 -3.43 21.56 -11.20
C GLY A 473 -1.93 21.85 -11.17
N THR A 474 -1.12 20.80 -11.01
CA THR A 474 0.35 20.80 -11.06
C THR A 474 0.93 21.43 -12.33
N GLN A 475 0.24 21.32 -13.47
CA GLN A 475 0.67 21.90 -14.75
C GLN A 475 0.65 23.44 -14.74
N ARG A 476 -0.40 24.06 -14.19
CA ARG A 476 -0.46 25.54 -14.11
C ARG A 476 0.58 26.10 -13.16
N LEU A 477 0.92 25.33 -12.12
CA LEU A 477 1.98 25.71 -11.19
C LEU A 477 3.37 25.63 -11.85
N GLU A 478 3.60 24.60 -12.67
CA GLU A 478 4.80 24.48 -13.50
C GLU A 478 4.93 25.66 -14.49
N GLU A 479 3.87 26.00 -15.23
CA GLU A 479 3.83 27.15 -16.14
C GLU A 479 4.09 28.47 -15.39
N GLY A 480 3.42 28.69 -14.25
CA GLY A 480 3.60 29.89 -13.44
C GLY A 480 5.01 30.00 -12.82
N LEU A 481 5.62 28.89 -12.42
CA LEU A 481 7.00 28.87 -11.93
C LEU A 481 8.00 29.17 -13.05
N ALA A 482 7.74 28.71 -14.28
CA ALA A 482 8.59 29.02 -15.43
C ALA A 482 8.58 30.52 -15.76
N GLU A 483 7.44 31.19 -15.57
CA GLU A 483 7.33 32.65 -15.69
C GLU A 483 8.03 33.40 -14.55
N LEU A 484 7.93 32.91 -13.31
CA LEU A 484 8.57 33.55 -12.16
C LEU A 484 10.09 33.39 -12.14
N PHE A 485 10.61 32.25 -12.63
CA PHE A 485 12.02 31.90 -12.57
C PHE A 485 12.57 31.55 -13.97
N PRO A 486 12.66 32.53 -14.88
CA PRO A 486 13.11 32.29 -16.25
C PRO A 486 14.53 31.71 -16.28
N GLY A 487 14.74 30.69 -17.12
CA GLY A 487 16.04 30.01 -17.26
C GLY A 487 16.35 28.93 -16.22
N ARG A 488 15.47 28.70 -15.23
CA ARG A 488 15.61 27.59 -14.27
C ARG A 488 14.98 26.31 -14.82
N ARG A 489 15.60 25.17 -14.48
CA ARG A 489 15.18 23.84 -14.92
C ARG A 489 14.10 23.32 -13.97
N ILE A 490 12.86 23.31 -14.44
CA ILE A 490 11.70 22.89 -13.64
C ILE A 490 11.29 21.49 -14.08
N ALA A 491 11.02 20.60 -13.13
CA ALA A 491 10.51 19.27 -13.43
C ALA A 491 9.27 18.94 -12.60
N ARG A 492 8.24 18.42 -13.26
CA ARG A 492 6.99 17.97 -12.65
C ARG A 492 6.97 16.47 -12.38
N LEU A 493 6.59 16.07 -11.17
CA LEU A 493 6.35 14.69 -10.78
C LEU A 493 4.96 14.52 -10.14
N ASP A 494 4.02 14.02 -10.94
CA ASP A 494 2.68 13.67 -10.49
C ASP A 494 2.20 12.35 -11.10
N ARG A 495 0.95 11.97 -10.78
CA ARG A 495 0.35 10.72 -11.25
C ARG A 495 0.30 10.62 -12.78
N ASP A 496 0.15 11.74 -13.49
CA ASP A 496 0.02 11.74 -14.94
C ASP A 496 1.39 11.47 -15.60
N VAL A 497 2.46 12.08 -15.07
CA VAL A 497 3.86 11.77 -15.46
C VAL A 497 4.23 10.33 -15.12
N ALA A 498 3.79 9.83 -13.96
CA ALA A 498 4.10 8.49 -13.47
C ALA A 498 3.45 7.34 -14.28
N ARG A 499 2.46 7.63 -15.14
CA ARG A 499 1.81 6.60 -15.97
C ARG A 499 2.74 5.98 -17.01
N ALA A 500 3.72 6.73 -17.49
CA ALA A 500 4.70 6.22 -18.43
C ALA A 500 5.78 5.42 -17.69
N ARG A 501 6.00 4.17 -18.13
CA ARG A 501 6.97 3.26 -17.50
C ARG A 501 8.36 3.89 -17.45
N GLY A 502 8.90 4.06 -16.24
CA GLY A 502 10.24 4.63 -16.01
C GLY A 502 10.34 6.15 -16.08
N ALA A 503 9.27 6.88 -16.41
CA ALA A 503 9.32 8.35 -16.49
C ALA A 503 9.55 9.01 -15.13
N ALA A 504 8.92 8.51 -14.07
CA ALA A 504 9.14 8.99 -12.71
C ALA A 504 10.62 8.85 -12.28
N GLN A 505 11.24 7.69 -12.56
CA GLN A 505 12.63 7.43 -12.21
C GLN A 505 13.58 8.40 -12.92
N LYS A 506 13.36 8.69 -14.20
CA LYS A 506 14.18 9.67 -14.94
C LYS A 506 14.16 11.06 -14.30
N VAL A 507 12.99 11.53 -13.85
CA VAL A 507 12.88 12.83 -13.17
C VAL A 507 13.62 12.82 -11.82
N ILE A 508 13.50 11.72 -11.08
CA ILE A 508 14.20 11.54 -9.79
C ILE A 508 15.72 11.51 -10.00
N ASP A 509 16.21 10.79 -11.01
CA ASP A 509 17.63 10.69 -11.33
C ASP A 509 18.20 12.04 -11.75
N ALA A 510 17.49 12.79 -12.61
CA ALA A 510 17.85 14.15 -12.99
C ALA A 510 17.90 15.10 -11.78
N ALA A 511 16.95 14.96 -10.85
CA ALA A 511 16.96 15.74 -9.62
C ALA A 511 18.17 15.40 -8.73
N HIS A 512 18.53 14.12 -8.58
CA HIS A 512 19.74 13.72 -7.84
C HIS A 512 21.03 14.20 -8.52
N ALA A 513 21.06 14.23 -9.86
CA ALA A 513 22.19 14.74 -10.64
C ALA A 513 22.36 16.27 -10.54
N GLY A 514 21.36 16.98 -9.99
CA GLY A 514 21.35 18.44 -9.97
C GLY A 514 21.02 19.05 -11.33
N GLU A 515 20.31 18.30 -12.18
CA GLU A 515 19.80 18.74 -13.48
C GLU A 515 18.43 19.45 -13.38
N VAL A 516 17.84 19.43 -12.19
CA VAL A 516 16.57 20.10 -11.86
C VAL A 516 16.83 21.10 -10.75
N ASP A 517 16.31 22.31 -10.91
CA ASP A 517 16.42 23.40 -9.94
C ASP A 517 15.15 23.48 -9.06
N ILE A 518 13.97 23.34 -9.67
CA ILE A 518 12.67 23.35 -8.98
C ILE A 518 11.90 22.07 -9.30
N LEU A 519 11.51 21.34 -8.24
CA LEU A 519 10.62 20.19 -8.34
C LEU A 519 9.19 20.62 -8.05
N VAL A 520 8.24 20.21 -8.89
CA VAL A 520 6.81 20.45 -8.70
C VAL A 520 6.10 19.12 -8.58
N GLY A 521 5.29 18.92 -7.54
CA GLY A 521 4.50 17.69 -7.53
C GLY A 521 3.63 17.45 -6.33
N THR A 522 3.16 16.21 -6.28
CA THR A 522 2.15 15.74 -5.31
C THR A 522 2.78 14.74 -4.35
N GLN A 523 1.96 13.93 -3.65
CA GLN A 523 2.39 12.94 -2.67
C GLN A 523 3.52 12.00 -3.13
N MET A 524 3.74 11.81 -4.43
CA MET A 524 4.85 11.01 -4.94
C MET A 524 6.24 11.59 -4.58
N LEU A 525 6.41 12.92 -4.60
CA LEU A 525 7.68 13.56 -4.20
C LEU A 525 7.94 13.47 -2.69
N ALA A 526 6.87 13.28 -1.90
CA ALA A 526 6.96 13.22 -0.46
C ALA A 526 7.49 11.87 0.05
N LYS A 527 7.43 10.79 -0.73
CA LYS A 527 7.70 9.42 -0.27
C LYS A 527 9.07 8.92 -0.73
N GLY A 528 9.81 8.25 0.16
CA GLY A 528 11.02 7.45 -0.08
C GLY A 528 12.22 8.00 -0.89
N HIS A 529 12.21 9.25 -1.38
CA HIS A 529 13.33 9.86 -2.10
C HIS A 529 14.11 10.88 -1.26
N ASP A 530 15.43 10.95 -1.42
CA ASP A 530 16.31 11.82 -0.64
C ASP A 530 17.07 12.79 -1.54
N PHE A 531 16.59 14.03 -1.61
CA PHE A 531 17.19 15.07 -2.45
C PHE A 531 18.20 15.87 -1.63
N ARG A 532 19.49 15.52 -1.75
CA ARG A 532 20.56 16.15 -0.95
C ARG A 532 20.66 17.67 -1.09
N ARG A 533 20.30 18.23 -2.25
CA ARG A 533 20.36 19.68 -2.49
C ARG A 533 19.05 20.39 -2.16
N LEU A 534 18.02 19.68 -1.71
CA LEU A 534 16.73 20.27 -1.36
C LEU A 534 16.78 20.93 0.01
N THR A 535 16.68 22.25 0.03
CA THR A 535 16.74 23.07 1.25
C THR A 535 15.45 23.82 1.52
N VAL A 536 14.65 24.11 0.49
CA VAL A 536 13.38 24.82 0.64
C VAL A 536 12.23 23.98 0.13
N VAL A 537 11.16 23.91 0.92
CA VAL A 537 9.90 23.30 0.50
C VAL A 537 8.75 24.27 0.73
N VAL A 538 8.02 24.55 -0.35
CA VAL A 538 6.82 25.37 -0.34
C VAL A 538 5.63 24.46 -0.55
N VAL A 539 4.73 24.41 0.43
CA VAL A 539 3.45 23.70 0.32
C VAL A 539 2.38 24.71 -0.08
N VAL A 540 1.77 24.49 -1.25
CA VAL A 540 0.63 25.28 -1.74
C VAL A 540 -0.67 24.51 -1.52
N ASP A 541 -1.76 25.26 -1.36
CA ASP A 541 -3.12 24.72 -1.21
C ASP A 541 -3.25 23.71 -0.06
N SER A 542 -2.71 24.06 1.11
CA SER A 542 -2.89 23.26 2.33
C SER A 542 -4.35 23.21 2.79
N ASP A 543 -5.11 24.25 2.49
CA ASP A 543 -6.50 24.42 2.90
C ASP A 543 -7.41 23.39 2.24
N GLY A 544 -7.22 23.12 0.94
CA GLY A 544 -7.93 22.04 0.26
C GLY A 544 -7.72 20.66 0.91
N GLY A 545 -6.53 20.45 1.48
CA GLY A 545 -6.19 19.25 2.25
C GLY A 545 -6.88 19.16 3.61
N LEU A 546 -6.96 20.28 4.34
CA LEU A 546 -7.53 20.35 5.69
C LEU A 546 -9.06 20.35 5.69
N PHE A 547 -9.68 21.06 4.74
CA PHE A 547 -11.13 21.32 4.69
C PHE A 547 -11.88 20.38 3.75
N SER A 548 -11.34 19.19 3.54
CA SER A 548 -12.00 18.14 2.77
C SER A 548 -13.18 17.52 3.52
N SER A 549 -14.07 16.86 2.79
CA SER A 549 -15.17 16.07 3.36
C SER A 549 -14.71 14.74 3.99
N ASP A 550 -13.44 14.38 3.87
CA ASP A 550 -12.86 13.21 4.54
C ASP A 550 -12.56 13.54 6.00
N PHE A 551 -13.16 12.83 6.96
CA PHE A 551 -12.91 13.07 8.39
C PHE A 551 -11.44 12.82 8.80
N ARG A 552 -10.68 12.07 8.00
CA ARG A 552 -9.24 11.84 8.18
C ARG A 552 -8.39 12.89 7.46
N ALA A 553 -8.99 13.93 6.89
CA ALA A 553 -8.29 15.00 6.19
C ALA A 553 -7.20 15.66 7.06
N PRO A 554 -7.44 16.05 8.32
CA PRO A 554 -6.40 16.62 9.18
C PRO A 554 -5.24 15.65 9.44
N GLU A 555 -5.54 14.37 9.71
CA GLU A 555 -4.54 13.31 9.91
C GLU A 555 -3.63 13.15 8.68
N ARG A 556 -4.24 13.00 7.49
CA ARG A 556 -3.49 12.82 6.25
C ARG A 556 -2.71 14.05 5.85
N MET A 557 -3.25 15.23 6.11
CA MET A 557 -2.57 16.48 5.85
C MET A 557 -1.36 16.64 6.75
N PHE A 558 -1.50 16.35 8.05
CA PHE A 558 -0.39 16.32 8.99
C PHE A 558 0.71 15.35 8.54
N ALA A 559 0.35 14.11 8.20
CA ALA A 559 1.30 13.11 7.70
C ALA A 559 2.04 13.60 6.45
N THR A 560 1.30 14.17 5.49
CA THR A 560 1.86 14.70 4.24
C THR A 560 2.83 15.86 4.53
N LEU A 561 2.43 16.84 5.35
CA LEU A 561 3.27 17.99 5.71
C LEU A 561 4.55 17.56 6.40
N MET A 562 4.47 16.66 7.38
CA MET A 562 5.64 16.14 8.10
C MET A 562 6.58 15.37 7.17
N GLN A 563 6.02 14.61 6.22
CA GLN A 563 6.81 13.86 5.26
C GLN A 563 7.54 14.78 4.28
N VAL A 564 6.83 15.80 3.79
CA VAL A 564 7.33 16.82 2.85
C VAL A 564 8.39 17.69 3.51
N ALA A 565 8.12 18.22 4.71
CA ALA A 565 9.11 18.95 5.51
C ALA A 565 10.34 18.06 5.78
N GLY A 566 10.12 16.78 6.06
CA GLY A 566 11.16 15.79 6.28
C GLY A 566 12.15 15.56 5.13
N ARG A 567 11.93 16.16 3.96
CA ARG A 567 12.82 16.09 2.80
C ARG A 567 13.85 17.22 2.77
N ALA A 568 13.58 18.35 3.42
CA ALA A 568 14.54 19.44 3.55
C ALA A 568 15.59 19.17 4.63
N GLY A 569 16.80 19.70 4.40
CA GLY A 569 17.86 19.78 5.41
C GLY A 569 18.37 18.42 5.89
N ARG A 570 18.46 17.44 4.99
CA ARG A 570 19.04 16.11 5.29
C ARG A 570 20.57 16.08 5.21
N ASP A 571 21.16 17.04 4.54
CA ASP A 571 22.61 17.25 4.54
C ASP A 571 22.98 18.08 5.78
N PRO A 572 23.80 17.58 6.73
CA PRO A 572 24.23 18.33 7.91
C PRO A 572 24.93 19.66 7.58
N GLN A 573 25.47 19.79 6.35
CA GLN A 573 26.16 20.99 5.89
C GLN A 573 25.21 22.04 5.28
N ARG A 574 23.94 21.70 5.04
CA ARG A 574 22.95 22.58 4.40
C ARG A 574 21.72 22.69 5.28
N GLY A 575 21.55 23.84 5.93
CA GLY A 575 20.35 24.15 6.71
C GLY A 575 19.10 24.10 5.83
N GLY A 576 17.97 23.68 6.41
CA GLY A 576 16.66 23.63 5.74
C GLY A 576 15.55 24.20 6.60
#